data_AF-A0AAU9R831-F1
#
_entry.id   AF-A0AAU9R831-F1
#
_cell.length_a   1.000
_cell.length_b   1.000
_cell.length_c   1.000
_cell.angle_alpha   90.00
_cell.angle_beta   90.00
_cell.angle_gamma   90.00
#
_symmetry.space_group_name_H-M   'P 1'
#
loop_
_entity.id
_entity.type
_entity.pdbx_description
1 polymer ?
#
loop_
_entity_poly.entity_id
_entity_poly.type
_entity_poly.pdbx_seq_one_letter_code
_entity_poly.pdbx_strand_id
1 'polypeptide(L)'
;MGKQHVIRHVEEHHPTVVIKRRRSATSTDSGEITWFPHGNPIKVKLRWSTWRSRNPPPRTITSGSLNGKDLRETVVSILKQRLFYIPSFKIYCSPAGFYDYGPPGFAVESNIIDFWRQHFVEEEDMSEMKCSCVTPEAVLKASGHVDKFIDLMVKDEKTGTCYRADHLLKDYCNEKLEKDVSAEKAAELKDILVRRSKSSGSLLQARRTHSLIDPYPFNLMFKTSIGPYLRPETAQGLFVNFKDLYAYNGEKLPFAAAQVGPAFRNE
;
A
#
# COMPACT_ATOMS: atom_id res chain seq x y z
N MET A 1 52.55 32.66 22.76
CA MET A 1 52.19 31.27 23.19
C MET A 1 51.05 31.40 24.20
N GLY A 2 49.89 30.75 24.13
CA GLY A 2 49.29 29.85 23.15
C GLY A 2 47.81 30.18 22.92
N LYS A 3 47.29 29.73 21.78
CA LYS A 3 45.98 30.05 21.21
C LYS A 3 44.84 29.31 21.95
N GLN A 4 43.87 30.04 22.49
CA GLN A 4 42.54 29.49 22.78
C GLN A 4 41.80 29.26 21.46
N HIS A 5 41.41 28.01 21.22
CA HIS A 5 40.49 27.65 20.14
C HIS A 5 39.07 27.93 20.63
N VAL A 6 38.42 28.94 20.05
CA VAL A 6 36.98 29.14 20.18
C VAL A 6 36.35 28.73 18.85
N ILE A 7 35.66 27.60 18.88
CA ILE A 7 34.81 27.10 17.80
C ILE A 7 33.68 28.13 17.63
N ARG A 8 33.65 28.83 16.50
CA ARG A 8 32.53 29.71 16.14
C ARG A 8 31.35 28.83 15.72
N HIS A 9 30.32 28.77 16.56
CA HIS A 9 29.00 28.29 16.19
C HIS A 9 28.49 29.16 15.04
N VAL A 10 28.21 28.56 13.89
CA VAL A 10 27.45 29.18 12.81
C VAL A 10 25.97 29.00 13.17
N GLU A 11 25.26 30.09 13.48
CA GLU A 11 23.81 30.09 13.59
C GLU A 11 23.23 29.89 12.17
N GLU A 12 22.67 28.70 11.90
CA GLU A 12 21.86 28.47 10.71
C GLU A 12 20.53 29.22 10.85
N HIS A 13 20.38 30.32 10.11
CA HIS A 13 19.09 30.98 9.94
C HIS A 13 18.14 30.06 9.15
N HIS A 14 17.25 29.37 9.86
CA HIS A 14 16.16 28.64 9.24
C HIS A 14 15.20 29.60 8.50
N PRO A 15 14.74 29.25 7.27
CA PRO A 15 13.81 30.09 6.53
C PRO A 15 12.42 30.08 7.19
N THR A 16 12.00 31.23 7.69
CA THR A 16 10.66 31.44 8.27
C THR A 16 9.62 31.66 7.17
N VAL A 17 8.56 30.85 7.16
CA VAL A 17 7.40 31.03 6.28
C VAL A 17 6.27 31.72 7.06
N VAL A 18 5.84 32.89 6.61
CA VAL A 18 4.73 33.63 7.21
C VAL A 18 3.52 33.57 6.27
N ILE A 19 2.41 32.99 6.74
CA ILE A 19 1.15 32.90 6.00
C ILE A 19 0.15 33.88 6.60
N LYS A 20 -0.23 34.92 5.85
CA LYS A 20 -1.32 35.83 6.22
C LYS A 20 -2.56 35.54 5.38
N ARG A 21 -3.63 35.06 6.04
CA ARG A 21 -4.96 34.90 5.42
C ARG A 21 -5.80 36.14 5.71
N ARG A 22 -6.37 36.76 4.68
CA ARG A 22 -7.34 37.86 4.83
C ARG A 22 -8.67 37.39 4.23
N ARG A 23 -9.67 37.16 5.08
CA ARG A 23 -11.03 36.85 4.63
C ARG A 23 -11.70 38.16 4.18
N SER A 24 -12.23 38.21 2.95
CA SER A 24 -13.14 39.27 2.51
C SER A 24 -14.54 38.71 2.26
N ALA A 25 -15.58 39.53 2.49
CA ALA A 25 -16.99 39.15 2.29
C ALA A 25 -17.40 39.03 0.80
N THR A 26 -16.44 39.13 -0.12
CA THR A 26 -16.61 38.99 -1.57
C THR A 26 -15.89 37.72 -2.03
N SER A 27 -16.46 36.99 -3.00
CA SER A 27 -16.22 35.57 -3.36
C SER A 27 -14.80 35.15 -3.83
N THR A 28 -13.77 35.90 -3.49
CA THR A 28 -12.36 35.62 -3.81
C THR A 28 -11.50 35.73 -2.56
N ASP A 29 -11.20 34.59 -1.94
CA ASP A 29 -10.15 34.48 -0.93
C ASP A 29 -8.79 34.61 -1.64
N SER A 30 -7.89 35.45 -1.13
CA SER A 30 -6.52 35.57 -1.63
C SER A 30 -5.53 35.53 -0.47
N GLY A 31 -4.38 34.92 -0.71
CA GLY A 31 -3.29 34.81 0.25
C GLY A 31 -1.96 35.12 -0.42
N GLU A 32 -1.01 35.63 0.36
CA GLU A 32 0.34 35.93 -0.09
C GLU A 32 1.32 35.09 0.74
N ILE A 33 2.17 34.33 0.06
CA ILE A 33 3.30 33.65 0.69
C ILE A 33 4.53 34.46 0.35
N THR A 34 5.23 34.91 1.38
CA THR A 34 6.53 35.56 1.25
C THR A 34 7.60 34.58 1.72
N TRP A 35 8.50 34.21 0.82
CA TRP A 35 9.65 33.36 1.13
C TRP A 35 10.92 34.22 1.13
N PHE A 36 11.78 34.02 2.13
CA PHE A 36 13.00 34.81 2.34
C PHE A 36 14.25 33.93 2.21
N PRO A 37 14.72 33.62 0.99
CA PRO A 37 16.04 33.07 0.79
C PRO A 37 17.08 34.19 0.81
N HIS A 38 18.10 34.07 1.66
CA HIS A 38 19.34 34.86 1.56
C HIS A 38 19.15 36.33 1.14
N GLY A 39 18.28 37.06 1.86
CA GLY A 39 18.16 38.52 1.77
C GLY A 39 17.17 39.09 0.74
N ASN A 40 16.64 38.32 -0.21
CA ASN A 40 15.69 38.85 -1.21
C ASN A 40 14.32 38.17 -1.14
N PRO A 41 13.24 38.90 -0.78
CA PRO A 41 11.91 38.29 -0.65
C PRO A 41 11.31 37.91 -2.00
N ILE A 42 10.93 36.63 -2.15
CA ILE A 42 10.08 36.15 -3.25
C ILE A 42 8.63 36.20 -2.78
N LYS A 43 7.79 36.95 -3.49
CA LYS A 43 6.35 37.07 -3.21
C LYS A 43 5.55 36.26 -4.22
N VAL A 44 4.86 35.24 -3.74
CA VAL A 44 3.94 34.44 -4.56
C VAL A 44 2.51 34.76 -4.15
N LYS A 45 1.75 35.33 -5.09
CA LYS A 45 0.34 35.69 -4.88
C LYS A 45 -0.54 34.49 -5.23
N LEU A 46 -1.16 33.88 -4.22
CA LEU A 46 -2.07 32.76 -4.39
C LEU A 46 -3.51 33.28 -4.48
N ARG A 47 -4.19 32.93 -5.57
CA ARG A 47 -5.59 33.24 -5.79
C ARG A 47 -6.41 31.98 -5.56
N TRP A 48 -7.21 31.95 -4.50
CA TRP A 48 -8.12 30.86 -4.23
C TRP A 48 -9.42 31.16 -4.98
N SER A 49 -9.55 30.62 -6.19
CA SER A 49 -10.87 30.54 -6.80
C SER A 49 -11.68 29.52 -6.03
N THR A 50 -12.94 29.84 -5.71
CA THR A 50 -13.94 28.84 -5.33
C THR A 50 -13.81 27.63 -6.25
N TRP A 51 -13.69 26.44 -5.66
CA TRP A 51 -13.54 25.17 -6.37
C TRP A 51 -14.84 24.90 -7.16
N ARG A 52 -15.02 25.55 -8.31
CA ARG A 52 -15.96 25.11 -9.33
C ARG A 52 -15.23 24.10 -10.17
N SER A 53 -15.65 22.85 -10.02
CA SER A 53 -15.34 21.71 -10.88
C SER A 53 -14.95 22.13 -12.30
N ARG A 54 -13.64 22.17 -12.58
CA ARG A 54 -13.09 22.13 -13.94
C ARG A 54 -13.08 20.69 -14.47
N ASN A 55 -14.04 19.86 -14.05
CA ASN A 55 -14.24 18.60 -14.74
C ASN A 55 -14.90 18.93 -16.09
N PRO A 56 -14.31 18.51 -17.24
CA PRO A 56 -15.07 18.49 -18.49
C PRO A 56 -16.37 17.71 -18.25
N PRO A 57 -17.49 18.11 -18.90
CA PRO A 57 -18.76 17.41 -18.73
C PRO A 57 -18.55 15.91 -18.98
N PRO A 58 -19.17 15.02 -18.18
CA PRO A 58 -19.06 13.60 -18.41
C PRO A 58 -19.54 13.33 -19.84
N ARG A 59 -18.68 12.76 -20.68
CA ARG A 59 -19.12 12.21 -21.97
C ARG A 59 -20.18 11.17 -21.64
N THR A 60 -21.37 11.32 -22.22
CA THR A 60 -22.44 10.34 -22.13
C THR A 60 -21.91 9.04 -22.74
N ILE A 61 -21.56 8.07 -21.89
CA ILE A 61 -21.21 6.72 -22.35
C ILE A 61 -22.54 6.08 -22.70
N THR A 62 -22.78 5.87 -24.00
CA THR A 62 -23.88 5.05 -24.48
C THR A 62 -23.81 3.68 -23.82
N SER A 63 -24.91 3.24 -23.22
CA SER A 63 -25.03 1.97 -22.51
C SER A 63 -24.96 0.79 -23.48
N GLY A 64 -23.76 0.47 -23.95
CA GLY A 64 -23.45 -0.86 -24.47
C GLY A 64 -23.12 -1.77 -23.30
N SER A 65 -23.67 -2.99 -23.29
CA SER A 65 -23.29 -4.02 -22.32
C SER A 65 -21.80 -4.34 -22.51
N LEU A 66 -20.94 -3.78 -21.66
CA LEU A 66 -19.50 -4.05 -21.68
C LEU A 66 -19.25 -5.41 -21.04
N ASN A 67 -18.44 -6.24 -21.69
CA ASN A 67 -17.91 -7.45 -21.09
C ASN A 67 -17.14 -7.10 -19.80
N GLY A 68 -17.10 -7.99 -18.80
CA GLY A 68 -16.50 -7.69 -17.49
C GLY A 68 -15.01 -7.29 -17.55
N LYS A 69 -14.28 -7.80 -18.55
CA LYS A 69 -12.89 -7.40 -18.83
C LYS A 69 -12.80 -5.95 -19.35
N ASP A 70 -13.65 -5.58 -20.29
CA ASP A 70 -13.68 -4.23 -20.90
C ASP A 70 -14.12 -3.16 -19.88
N LEU A 71 -15.06 -3.52 -18.99
CA LEU A 71 -15.47 -2.63 -17.90
C LEU A 71 -14.31 -2.33 -16.94
N ARG A 72 -13.55 -3.36 -16.55
CA ARG A 72 -12.40 -3.19 -15.64
C ARG A 72 -11.36 -2.25 -16.25
N GLU A 73 -11.00 -2.45 -17.51
CA GLU A 73 -10.02 -1.60 -18.20
C GLU A 73 -10.51 -0.16 -18.33
N THR A 74 -11.78 0.02 -18.66
CA THR A 74 -12.42 1.34 -18.73
C THR A 74 -12.35 2.05 -17.37
N VAL A 75 -12.76 1.38 -16.28
CA VAL A 75 -12.73 1.94 -14.92
C VAL A 75 -11.30 2.31 -14.51
N VAL A 76 -10.34 1.40 -14.74
CA VAL A 76 -8.93 1.64 -14.43
C VAL A 76 -8.39 2.84 -15.20
N SER A 77 -8.77 3.00 -16.47
CA SER A 77 -8.37 4.15 -17.28
C SER A 77 -8.92 5.46 -16.73
N ILE A 78 -10.18 5.49 -16.30
CA ILE A 78 -10.84 6.66 -15.73
C ILE A 78 -10.20 7.04 -14.39
N LEU A 79 -9.95 6.08 -13.51
CA LEU A 79 -9.31 6.32 -12.21
C LEU A 79 -7.92 6.93 -12.38
N LYS A 80 -7.14 6.45 -13.35
CA LYS A 80 -5.82 7.01 -13.68
C LYS A 80 -5.93 8.41 -14.30
N GLN A 81 -6.84 8.62 -15.25
CA GLN A 81 -7.06 9.93 -15.89
C GLN A 81 -7.53 11.00 -14.91
N ARG A 82 -8.32 10.60 -13.89
CA ARG A 82 -8.83 11.48 -12.84
C ARG A 82 -7.92 11.57 -11.62
N LEU A 83 -6.72 10.98 -11.68
CA LEU A 83 -5.73 10.99 -10.61
C LEU A 83 -6.26 10.48 -9.26
N PHE A 84 -7.06 9.40 -9.28
CA PHE A 84 -7.39 8.69 -8.03
C PHE A 84 -6.15 8.00 -7.46
N TYR A 85 -5.38 7.32 -8.31
CA TYR A 85 -4.09 6.77 -7.95
C TYR A 85 -3.13 6.85 -9.14
N ILE A 86 -1.83 6.83 -8.85
CA ILE A 86 -0.74 6.95 -9.81
C ILE A 86 0.29 5.86 -9.47
N PRO A 87 0.89 5.15 -10.44
CA PRO A 87 2.04 4.29 -10.16
C PRO A 87 3.15 5.11 -9.49
N SER A 88 3.63 4.66 -8.33
CA SER A 88 4.63 5.42 -7.55
C SER A 88 5.91 5.59 -8.36
N PHE A 89 6.55 6.75 -8.27
CA PHE A 89 7.79 7.05 -9.02
C PHE A 89 7.64 6.90 -10.55
N LYS A 90 6.47 7.22 -11.11
CA LYS A 90 6.17 7.08 -12.55
C LYS A 90 7.27 7.59 -13.50
N ILE A 91 7.92 8.71 -13.17
CA ILE A 91 8.98 9.32 -13.99
C ILE A 91 10.33 8.57 -13.92
N TYR A 92 10.53 7.72 -12.93
CA TYR A 92 11.77 6.97 -12.67
C TYR A 92 11.60 5.47 -12.93
N CYS A 93 10.60 5.07 -13.72
CA CYS A 93 10.15 3.67 -13.87
C CYS A 93 9.60 3.11 -12.55
N SER A 94 8.27 3.12 -12.46
CA SER A 94 7.55 2.70 -11.25
C SER A 94 7.85 1.24 -10.89
N PRO A 95 8.29 0.93 -9.66
CA PRO A 95 8.34 -0.43 -9.19
C PRO A 95 6.91 -0.99 -9.10
N ALA A 96 6.72 -2.23 -9.57
CA ALA A 96 5.41 -2.87 -9.51
C ALA A 96 4.94 -3.02 -8.04
N GLY A 97 3.64 -2.87 -7.82
CA GLY A 97 3.02 -3.01 -6.49
C GLY A 97 2.93 -1.73 -5.66
N PHE A 98 3.56 -0.62 -6.08
CA PHE A 98 3.51 0.65 -5.35
C PHE A 98 2.68 1.70 -6.10
N TYR A 99 1.77 2.36 -5.38
CA TYR A 99 0.89 3.39 -5.91
C TYR A 99 0.78 4.59 -4.96
N ASP A 100 0.75 5.79 -5.54
CA ASP A 100 0.50 7.04 -4.84
C ASP A 100 -0.97 7.43 -5.02
N TYR A 101 -1.68 7.74 -3.93
CA TYR A 101 -3.04 8.24 -3.99
C TYR A 101 -3.04 9.72 -4.38
N GLY A 102 -3.79 10.09 -5.42
CA GLY A 102 -3.97 11.48 -5.79
C GLY A 102 -5.08 12.16 -4.98
N PRO A 103 -5.36 13.45 -5.20
CA PRO A 103 -6.27 14.23 -4.35
C PRO A 103 -7.66 13.60 -4.14
N PRO A 104 -8.38 13.12 -5.18
CA PRO A 104 -9.67 12.47 -4.97
C PRO A 104 -9.53 11.08 -4.34
N GLY A 105 -8.45 10.34 -4.64
CA GLY A 105 -8.23 9.01 -4.05
C GLY A 105 -7.96 9.08 -2.55
N PHE A 106 -7.12 10.03 -2.13
CA PHE A 106 -6.83 10.27 -0.72
C PHE A 106 -8.08 10.70 0.06
N ALA A 107 -8.93 11.55 -0.53
CA ALA A 107 -10.19 11.94 0.09
C ALA A 107 -11.13 10.74 0.28
N VAL A 108 -11.22 9.86 -0.71
CA VAL A 108 -12.01 8.62 -0.60
C VAL A 108 -11.45 7.68 0.44
N GLU A 109 -10.13 7.48 0.46
CA GLU A 109 -9.44 6.66 1.48
C GLU A 109 -9.72 7.18 2.89
N SER A 110 -9.56 8.48 3.12
CA SER A 110 -9.86 9.11 4.42
C SER A 110 -11.31 8.87 4.82
N ASN A 111 -12.27 9.10 3.91
CA ASN A 111 -13.69 8.90 4.21
C ASN A 111 -14.01 7.44 4.55
N ILE A 112 -13.37 6.47 3.88
CA ILE A 112 -13.55 5.05 4.17
C ILE A 112 -12.99 4.71 5.55
N ILE A 113 -11.80 5.22 5.89
CA ILE A 113 -11.19 5.01 7.20
C ILE A 113 -12.05 5.64 8.30
N ASP A 114 -12.56 6.85 8.09
CA ASP A 114 -13.39 7.55 9.06
C ASP A 114 -14.73 6.83 9.26
N PHE A 115 -15.35 6.34 8.18
CA PHE A 115 -16.53 5.49 8.27
C PHE A 115 -16.24 4.19 9.04
N TRP A 116 -15.10 3.56 8.80
CA TRP A 116 -14.69 2.36 9.52
C TRP A 116 -14.48 2.64 11.02
N ARG A 117 -13.88 3.79 11.37
CA ARG A 117 -13.74 4.22 12.76
C ARG A 117 -15.08 4.42 13.44
N GLN A 118 -15.99 5.14 12.79
CA GLN A 118 -17.34 5.35 13.32
C GLN A 118 -18.07 4.04 13.55
N HIS A 119 -17.99 3.11 12.60
CA HIS A 119 -18.74 1.86 12.66
C HIS A 119 -18.12 0.81 13.59
N PHE A 120 -16.81 0.78 13.79
CA PHE A 120 -16.16 -0.24 14.62
C PHE A 120 -15.56 0.32 15.89
N VAL A 121 -14.78 1.40 15.79
CA VAL A 121 -14.04 1.94 16.93
C VAL A 121 -14.97 2.68 17.88
N GLU A 122 -15.83 3.55 17.36
CA GLU A 122 -16.77 4.32 18.17
C GLU A 122 -17.98 3.50 18.62
N GLU A 123 -18.54 2.65 17.75
CA GLU A 123 -19.72 1.84 18.07
C GLU A 123 -19.45 0.76 19.14
N GLU A 124 -18.24 0.17 19.15
CA GLU A 124 -17.85 -0.90 20.07
C GLU A 124 -16.87 -0.44 21.17
N ASP A 125 -16.69 0.88 21.35
CA ASP A 125 -15.76 1.49 22.32
C ASP A 125 -14.33 0.89 22.27
N MET A 126 -13.80 0.63 21.07
CA MET A 126 -12.48 0.05 20.90
C MET A 126 -11.37 1.05 21.21
N SER A 127 -10.29 0.59 21.85
CA SER A 127 -9.09 1.41 22.06
C SER A 127 -8.22 1.46 20.80
N GLU A 128 -8.29 2.55 20.02
CA GLU A 128 -7.42 2.74 18.84
C GLU A 128 -5.98 3.10 19.25
N MET A 129 -4.99 2.36 18.71
CA MET A 129 -3.56 2.56 18.95
C MET A 129 -2.78 2.61 17.63
N LYS A 130 -1.74 3.44 17.58
CA LYS A 130 -0.80 3.49 16.45
C LYS A 130 0.56 2.92 16.84
N CYS A 131 0.89 1.74 16.30
CA CYS A 131 2.20 1.11 16.53
C CYS A 131 3.22 1.44 15.43
N SER A 132 4.51 1.19 15.70
CA SER A 132 5.61 1.35 14.75
C SER A 132 5.51 0.37 13.57
N CYS A 133 6.04 0.76 12.41
CA CYS A 133 6.11 -0.09 11.21
C CYS A 133 7.31 -1.04 11.20
N VAL A 134 8.33 -0.74 12.01
CA VAL A 134 9.56 -1.52 12.13
C VAL A 134 9.39 -2.49 13.29
N THR A 135 9.53 -3.77 13.02
CA THR A 135 9.31 -4.85 14.00
C THR A 135 10.58 -5.67 14.19
N PRO A 136 11.04 -5.86 15.45
CA PRO A 136 12.17 -6.73 15.75
C PRO A 136 11.91 -8.17 15.31
N GLU A 137 12.96 -8.86 14.86
CA GLU A 137 12.88 -10.26 14.42
C GLU A 137 12.29 -11.18 15.51
N ALA A 138 12.62 -10.95 16.78
CA ALA A 138 12.12 -11.75 17.90
C ALA A 138 10.58 -11.81 17.96
N VAL A 139 9.89 -10.72 17.66
CA VAL A 139 8.41 -10.65 17.66
C VAL A 139 7.84 -11.46 16.49
N LEU A 140 8.46 -11.35 15.32
CA LEU A 140 8.01 -12.07 14.12
C LEU A 140 8.37 -13.56 14.17
N LYS A 141 9.43 -13.92 14.88
CA LYS A 141 9.79 -15.30 15.16
C LYS A 141 8.80 -15.92 16.15
N ALA A 142 8.49 -15.22 17.24
CA ALA A 142 7.50 -15.66 18.23
C ALA A 142 6.10 -15.86 17.62
N SER A 143 5.68 -14.97 16.72
CA SER A 143 4.41 -15.11 15.98
C SER A 143 4.45 -16.15 14.87
N GLY A 144 5.62 -16.71 14.54
CA GLY A 144 5.80 -17.71 13.47
C GLY A 144 5.83 -17.15 12.06
N HIS A 145 5.82 -15.82 11.88
CA HIS A 145 5.93 -15.18 10.57
C HIS A 145 7.26 -15.50 9.88
N VAL A 146 8.36 -15.58 10.63
CA VAL A 146 9.69 -15.90 10.06
C VAL A 146 9.69 -17.26 9.35
N ASP A 147 8.99 -18.26 9.90
CA ASP A 147 9.03 -19.63 9.40
C ASP A 147 7.88 -19.95 8.42
N LYS A 148 6.70 -19.35 8.64
CA LYS A 148 5.47 -19.71 7.91
C LYS A 148 5.03 -18.68 6.88
N PHE A 149 5.51 -17.44 6.94
CA PHE A 149 5.12 -16.37 6.02
C PHE A 149 5.93 -16.45 4.71
N ILE A 150 5.82 -17.61 4.06
CA ILE A 150 6.54 -17.96 2.84
C ILE A 150 5.57 -18.33 1.73
N ASP A 151 5.85 -17.85 0.52
CA ASP A 151 5.21 -18.33 -0.70
C ASP A 151 6.18 -19.18 -1.51
N LEU A 152 5.65 -20.09 -2.33
CA LEU A 152 6.45 -20.89 -3.25
C LEU A 152 6.68 -20.09 -4.53
N MET A 153 7.95 -19.87 -4.87
CA MET A 153 8.38 -19.15 -6.06
C MET A 153 9.05 -20.11 -7.04
N VAL A 154 8.85 -19.84 -8.32
CA VAL A 154 9.45 -20.55 -9.44
C VAL A 154 10.21 -19.55 -10.29
N LYS A 155 11.41 -19.91 -10.74
CA LYS A 155 12.26 -19.02 -11.54
C LYS A 155 12.47 -19.60 -12.92
N ASP A 156 12.30 -18.78 -13.95
CA ASP A 156 12.64 -19.12 -15.33
C ASP A 156 14.16 -19.00 -15.52
N GLU A 157 14.81 -20.08 -15.96
CA GLU A 157 16.28 -20.15 -16.08
C GLU A 157 16.84 -19.16 -17.10
N LYS A 158 16.09 -18.83 -18.16
CA LYS A 158 16.59 -17.97 -19.24
C LYS A 158 16.32 -16.50 -19.00
N THR A 159 15.14 -16.18 -18.52
CA THR A 159 14.72 -14.78 -18.30
C THR A 159 15.07 -14.29 -16.90
N GLY A 160 15.32 -15.22 -15.96
CA GLY A 160 15.59 -14.91 -14.57
C GLY A 160 14.39 -14.35 -13.81
N THR A 161 13.20 -14.27 -14.44
CA THR A 161 12.00 -13.75 -13.82
C THR A 161 11.45 -14.76 -12.82
N CYS A 162 11.12 -14.26 -11.64
CA CYS A 162 10.50 -15.04 -10.58
C CYS A 162 8.97 -14.92 -10.69
N TYR A 163 8.29 -16.04 -10.51
CA TYR A 163 6.84 -16.14 -10.54
C TYR A 163 6.35 -16.86 -9.30
N ARG A 164 5.22 -16.41 -8.76
CA ARG A 164 4.50 -17.14 -7.72
C ARG A 164 3.92 -18.43 -8.28
N ALA A 165 4.24 -19.56 -7.66
CA ALA A 165 3.86 -20.89 -8.14
C ALA A 165 2.33 -21.08 -8.14
N ASP A 166 1.64 -20.54 -7.15
CA ASP A 166 0.19 -20.64 -7.00
C ASP A 166 -0.56 -19.87 -8.10
N HIS A 167 -0.06 -18.68 -8.47
CA HIS A 167 -0.62 -17.90 -9.58
C HIS A 167 -0.42 -18.61 -10.92
N LEU A 168 0.78 -19.15 -11.17
CA LEU A 168 1.05 -19.92 -12.39
C LEU A 168 0.15 -21.14 -12.52
N LEU A 169 -0.02 -21.89 -11.42
CA LEU A 169 -0.91 -23.05 -11.39
C LEU A 169 -2.36 -22.63 -11.64
N LYS A 170 -2.82 -21.56 -11.00
CA LYS A 170 -4.19 -21.05 -11.16
C LYS A 170 -4.48 -20.64 -12.59
N ASP A 171 -3.56 -19.92 -13.22
CA ASP A 171 -3.74 -19.48 -14.61
C ASP A 171 -3.70 -20.67 -15.58
N TYR A 172 -2.85 -21.67 -15.33
CA TYR A 172 -2.83 -22.92 -16.12
C TYR A 172 -4.15 -23.67 -16.01
N CYS A 173 -4.67 -23.85 -14.79
CA CYS A 173 -5.96 -24.52 -14.57
C CYS A 173 -7.11 -23.77 -15.25
N ASN A 174 -7.15 -22.44 -15.12
CA ASN A 174 -8.18 -21.62 -15.77
C ASN A 174 -8.13 -21.73 -17.30
N GLU A 175 -6.94 -21.69 -17.89
CA GLU A 175 -6.77 -21.82 -19.34
C GLU A 175 -7.19 -23.22 -19.84
N LYS A 176 -6.87 -24.27 -19.07
CA LYS A 176 -7.30 -25.64 -19.40
C LYS A 176 -8.81 -25.80 -19.26
N LEU A 177 -9.44 -25.17 -18.26
CA LEU A 177 -10.90 -25.18 -18.10
C LEU A 177 -11.62 -24.44 -19.23
N GLU A 178 -11.03 -23.38 -19.80
CA GLU A 178 -11.59 -22.66 -20.95
C GLU A 178 -11.47 -23.43 -22.28
N LYS A 179 -10.56 -24.41 -22.38
CA LYS A 179 -10.29 -25.19 -23.61
C LYS A 179 -11.08 -26.50 -23.70
N ASP A 180 -12.14 -26.65 -22.90
CA ASP A 180 -13.09 -27.78 -22.87
C ASP A 180 -12.43 -29.16 -22.68
N VAL A 181 -12.16 -29.50 -21.41
CA VAL A 181 -11.52 -30.75 -21.01
C VAL A 181 -12.54 -31.66 -20.34
N SER A 182 -12.44 -32.99 -20.57
CA SER A 182 -13.24 -34.04 -19.91
C SER A 182 -13.56 -33.72 -18.45
N ALA A 183 -14.83 -33.92 -18.06
CA ALA A 183 -15.38 -33.57 -16.75
C ALA A 183 -14.56 -34.13 -15.56
N GLU A 184 -13.90 -35.28 -15.75
CA GLU A 184 -13.03 -35.91 -14.74
C GLU A 184 -11.75 -35.10 -14.49
N LYS A 185 -11.09 -34.62 -15.55
CA LYS A 185 -9.88 -33.77 -15.44
C LYS A 185 -10.22 -32.37 -14.95
N ALA A 186 -11.43 -31.87 -15.26
CA ALA A 186 -11.91 -30.60 -14.72
C ALA A 186 -12.18 -30.69 -13.20
N ALA A 187 -12.67 -31.83 -12.70
CA ALA A 187 -12.83 -32.09 -11.27
C ALA A 187 -11.47 -32.21 -10.56
N GLU A 188 -10.51 -32.91 -11.17
CA GLU A 188 -9.13 -33.03 -10.67
C GLU A 188 -8.41 -31.67 -10.63
N LEU A 189 -8.53 -30.84 -11.68
CA LEU A 189 -7.96 -29.49 -11.71
C LEU A 189 -8.59 -28.56 -10.67
N LYS A 190 -9.90 -28.69 -10.42
CA LYS A 190 -10.61 -27.95 -9.36
C LYS A 190 -10.18 -28.42 -7.98
N ASP A 191 -9.96 -29.71 -7.79
CA ASP A 191 -9.46 -30.27 -6.53
C ASP A 191 -8.00 -29.86 -6.26
N ILE A 192 -7.14 -29.83 -7.28
CA ILE A 192 -5.77 -29.30 -7.21
C ILE A 192 -5.75 -27.80 -6.87
N LEU A 193 -6.68 -27.01 -7.44
CA LEU A 193 -6.88 -25.59 -7.10
C LEU A 193 -7.29 -25.40 -5.63
N VAL A 194 -8.17 -26.25 -5.11
CA VAL A 194 -8.69 -26.18 -3.74
C VAL A 194 -7.65 -26.67 -2.72
N ARG A 195 -6.92 -27.76 -3.03
CA ARG A 195 -5.95 -28.36 -2.13
C ARG A 195 -4.64 -27.58 -1.98
N ARG A 196 -4.39 -26.53 -2.80
CA ARG A 196 -3.15 -25.70 -2.78
C ARG A 196 -1.92 -26.56 -2.51
N SER A 197 -1.78 -27.66 -3.28
CA SER A 197 -0.78 -28.65 -2.94
C SER A 197 0.61 -28.17 -3.34
N LYS A 198 1.50 -28.20 -2.35
CA LYS A 198 2.95 -27.94 -2.42
C LYS A 198 3.72 -28.92 -3.32
N SER A 199 3.05 -29.72 -4.13
CA SER A 199 3.63 -30.81 -4.90
C SER A 199 3.04 -30.87 -6.30
N SER A 200 3.54 -30.03 -7.20
CA SER A 200 3.27 -30.15 -8.64
C SER A 200 4.36 -29.45 -9.47
N GLY A 201 5.63 -29.76 -9.19
CA GLY A 201 6.76 -29.29 -10.01
C GLY A 201 6.63 -29.68 -11.48
N SER A 202 6.00 -30.83 -11.77
CA SER A 202 5.81 -31.33 -13.14
C SER A 202 4.71 -30.60 -13.94
N LEU A 203 3.71 -30.00 -13.29
CA LEU A 203 2.60 -29.32 -13.99
C LEU A 203 2.95 -27.89 -14.43
N LEU A 204 3.93 -27.26 -13.79
CA LEU A 204 4.30 -25.86 -14.02
C LEU A 204 5.13 -25.66 -15.31
N GLN A 205 5.82 -26.71 -15.77
CA GLN A 205 6.68 -26.66 -16.95
C GLN A 205 5.90 -26.56 -18.28
N ALA A 206 4.59 -26.89 -18.28
CA ALA A 206 3.77 -27.02 -19.48
C ALA A 206 3.38 -25.70 -20.17
N ARG A 207 3.67 -24.54 -19.56
CA ARG A 207 3.28 -23.21 -20.10
C ARG A 207 4.37 -22.45 -20.84
N ARG A 208 5.63 -22.84 -20.71
CA ARG A 208 6.75 -22.06 -21.27
C ARG A 208 7.73 -22.95 -22.00
N THR A 209 8.37 -22.37 -23.01
CA THR A 209 9.40 -23.01 -23.86
C THR A 209 10.73 -23.25 -23.11
N HIS A 210 10.81 -22.92 -21.82
CA HIS A 210 12.04 -22.92 -21.04
C HIS A 210 11.81 -23.67 -19.72
N SER A 211 12.85 -24.38 -19.28
CA SER A 211 12.87 -25.09 -18.01
C SER A 211 12.70 -24.10 -16.85
N LEU A 212 11.77 -24.42 -15.97
CA LEU A 212 11.55 -23.71 -14.72
C LEU A 212 12.34 -24.42 -13.62
N ILE A 213 12.97 -23.64 -12.74
CA ILE A 213 13.60 -24.15 -11.52
C ILE A 213 12.50 -24.64 -10.57
N ASP A 214 12.78 -25.71 -9.82
CA ASP A 214 11.85 -26.25 -8.84
C ASP A 214 11.35 -25.19 -7.84
N PRO A 215 10.07 -25.28 -7.40
CA PRO A 215 9.52 -24.32 -6.46
C PRO A 215 10.34 -24.25 -5.17
N TYR A 216 10.77 -23.04 -4.79
CA TYR A 216 11.50 -22.79 -3.55
C TYR A 216 10.74 -21.81 -2.65
N PRO A 217 10.89 -21.90 -1.31
CA PRO A 217 10.22 -20.99 -0.40
C PRO A 217 10.85 -19.59 -0.44
N PHE A 218 10.03 -18.56 -0.52
CA PHE A 218 10.42 -17.16 -0.50
C PHE A 218 9.69 -16.41 0.61
N ASN A 219 10.44 -15.70 1.45
CA ASN A 219 9.88 -14.93 2.56
C ASN A 219 9.33 -13.59 2.04
N LEU A 220 8.06 -13.33 2.34
CA LEU A 220 7.35 -12.13 1.89
C LEU A 220 7.58 -10.91 2.79
N MET A 221 8.40 -11.00 3.84
CA MET A 221 8.69 -9.86 4.69
C MET A 221 9.86 -9.05 4.13
N PHE A 222 9.71 -7.72 4.11
CA PHE A 222 10.84 -6.84 3.82
C PHE A 222 11.80 -6.79 5.00
N LYS A 223 13.04 -7.23 4.78
CA LYS A 223 14.13 -7.13 5.74
C LYS A 223 14.83 -5.79 5.60
N THR A 224 15.14 -5.14 6.73
CA THR A 224 15.96 -3.92 6.74
C THR A 224 17.42 -4.26 7.08
N SER A 225 18.36 -3.39 6.67
CA SER A 225 19.80 -3.63 6.84
C SER A 225 20.27 -3.70 8.29
N ILE A 226 19.51 -3.13 9.23
CA ILE A 226 19.86 -3.06 10.67
C ILE A 226 19.31 -4.28 11.43
N GLY A 227 18.73 -5.26 10.73
CA GLY A 227 18.17 -6.48 11.34
C GLY A 227 16.66 -6.53 11.56
N PRO A 228 15.88 -5.42 11.74
CA PRO A 228 14.44 -5.54 11.88
C PRO A 228 13.73 -5.70 10.52
N TYR A 229 12.46 -6.08 10.56
CA TYR A 229 11.60 -6.22 9.39
C TYR A 229 10.57 -5.11 9.34
N LEU A 230 10.04 -4.81 8.16
CA LEU A 230 8.78 -4.08 8.06
C LEU A 230 7.62 -5.02 8.40
N ARG A 231 6.67 -4.54 9.21
CA ARG A 231 5.56 -5.37 9.68
C ARG A 231 4.71 -5.90 8.50
N PRO A 232 4.43 -7.21 8.44
CA PRO A 232 3.53 -7.78 7.42
C PRO A 232 2.04 -7.57 7.73
N GLU A 233 1.73 -7.22 8.98
CA GLU A 233 0.37 -6.95 9.48
C GLU A 233 0.42 -5.94 10.66
N THR A 234 -0.74 -5.44 11.07
CA THR A 234 -0.86 -4.48 12.19
C THR A 234 -1.08 -5.13 13.56
N ALA A 235 -1.53 -6.39 13.61
CA ALA A 235 -1.97 -7.07 14.83
C ALA A 235 -0.86 -7.23 15.88
N GLN A 236 0.37 -7.54 15.46
CA GLN A 236 1.50 -7.75 16.38
C GLN A 236 1.76 -6.56 17.30
N GLY A 237 1.52 -5.33 16.82
CA GLY A 237 1.63 -4.13 17.63
C GLY A 237 0.65 -4.11 18.81
N LEU A 238 -0.59 -4.56 18.59
CA LEU A 238 -1.61 -4.64 19.63
C LEU A 238 -1.29 -5.75 20.64
N PHE A 239 -0.80 -6.90 20.19
CA PHE A 239 -0.46 -8.02 21.08
C PHE A 239 0.70 -7.68 22.03
N VAL A 240 1.74 -7.02 21.53
CA VAL A 240 2.88 -6.62 22.37
C VAL A 240 2.47 -5.59 23.42
N ASN A 241 1.51 -4.71 23.10
CA ASN A 241 0.98 -3.69 24.02
C ASN A 241 -0.26 -4.16 24.80
N PHE A 242 -0.59 -5.46 24.79
CA PHE A 242 -1.80 -5.98 25.44
C PHE A 242 -1.88 -5.59 26.93
N LYS A 243 -0.76 -5.64 27.66
CA LYS A 243 -0.74 -5.31 29.08
C LYS A 243 -1.13 -3.86 29.35
N ASP A 244 -0.62 -2.94 28.54
CA ASP A 244 -0.91 -1.51 28.68
C ASP A 244 -2.35 -1.19 28.26
N LEU A 245 -2.84 -1.83 27.18
CA LEU A 245 -4.23 -1.71 26.73
C LEU A 245 -5.21 -2.30 27.75
N TYR A 246 -4.86 -3.44 28.36
CA TYR A 246 -5.66 -4.07 29.41
C TYR A 246 -5.74 -3.19 30.67
N ALA A 247 -4.62 -2.59 31.08
CA ALA A 247 -4.58 -1.64 32.19
C ALA A 247 -5.39 -0.37 31.87
N TYR A 248 -5.29 0.16 30.65
CA TYR A 248 -6.09 1.29 30.19
C TYR A 248 -7.59 1.00 30.23
N ASN A 249 -7.99 -0.24 29.90
CA ASN A 249 -9.38 -0.70 30.02
C ASN A 249 -9.81 -1.02 31.48
N GLY A 250 -9.02 -0.64 32.48
CA GLY A 250 -9.32 -0.91 33.88
C GLY A 250 -9.31 -2.39 34.24
N GLU A 251 -8.48 -3.18 33.57
CA GLU A 251 -8.27 -4.61 33.82
C GLU A 251 -9.53 -5.48 33.68
N LYS A 252 -10.46 -5.06 32.80
CA LYS A 252 -11.71 -5.79 32.54
C LYS A 252 -11.71 -6.42 31.16
N LEU A 253 -12.28 -7.62 31.10
CA LEU A 253 -12.57 -8.34 29.86
C LEU A 253 -14.08 -8.47 29.67
N PRO A 254 -14.59 -8.54 28.43
CA PRO A 254 -13.85 -8.37 27.17
C PRO A 254 -13.51 -6.90 26.90
N PHE A 255 -12.46 -6.67 26.11
CA PHE A 255 -12.16 -5.37 25.50
C PHE A 255 -11.58 -5.58 24.12
N ALA A 256 -11.66 -4.55 23.29
CA ALA A 256 -11.13 -4.59 21.94
C ALA A 256 -10.20 -3.41 21.67
N ALA A 257 -9.19 -3.66 20.85
CA ALA A 257 -8.24 -2.64 20.42
C ALA A 257 -8.17 -2.62 18.89
N ALA A 258 -8.01 -1.43 18.34
CA ALA A 258 -8.00 -1.18 16.91
C ALA A 258 -6.68 -0.54 16.48
N GLN A 259 -6.28 -0.77 15.23
CA GLN A 259 -5.14 -0.09 14.63
C GLN A 259 -5.34 0.11 13.14
N VAL A 260 -5.21 1.35 12.69
CA VAL A 260 -5.16 1.72 11.27
C VAL A 260 -3.73 2.11 10.90
N GLY A 261 -3.18 1.48 9.86
CA GLY A 261 -1.88 1.86 9.34
C GLY A 261 -1.35 0.91 8.26
N PRO A 262 -0.21 1.26 7.64
CA PRO A 262 0.36 0.49 6.56
C PRO A 262 0.95 -0.83 7.07
N ALA A 263 0.92 -1.84 6.20
CA ALA A 263 1.60 -3.12 6.32
C ALA A 263 2.30 -3.45 5.00
N PHE A 264 3.38 -4.22 5.05
CA PHE A 264 4.28 -4.39 3.92
C PHE A 264 4.46 -5.87 3.58
N ARG A 265 4.22 -6.23 2.31
CA ARG A 265 4.43 -7.57 1.78
C ARG A 265 5.23 -7.48 0.48
N ASN A 266 6.28 -8.28 0.41
CA ASN A 266 7.17 -8.38 -0.73
C ASN A 266 6.60 -9.42 -1.71
N GLU A 267 5.62 -8.97 -2.49
CA GLU A 267 4.84 -9.76 -3.46
C GLU A 267 5.57 -10.01 -4.78
#